data_AF-A0A2T1DLB4-F1
#
_entry.id   AF-A0A2T1DLB4-F1
#
_cell.length_a   1.000
_cell.length_b   1.000
_cell.length_c   1.000
_cell.angle_alpha   90.00
_cell.angle_beta   90.00
_cell.angle_gamma   90.00
#
_symmetry.space_group_name_H-M   'P 1'
#
loop_
_entity.id
_entity.type
_entity.pdbx_description
1 polymer ?
#
loop_
_entity_poly.entity_id
_entity_poly.type
_entity_poly.pdbx_seq_one_letter_code
_entity_poly.pdbx_strand_id
1 'polypeptide(L)'
;MQRFLGLAFLMVLLVALPTWASQPLAVAYPPADHQTTAAQIFLIGTAPIAGSVSVNGQTIDRSPAGHFAPSFPLQMGENLFLLRYQTQELNIKVTRKSTEPAAPEGLAFGQDSLTPIADIARLPGELVCFGAIAPINAMVSVKLADQIIPLQRQTAIVTLPENSGVLTGLTQPSSANGSGQYAGCVKADATGELGQPQYLLNVNGASLAQAAPGKVYILAPAQLEVAEVRADQGVARTGASTDYSRLTPLPKGTRATVTGQEGEWLRLDYGGWIKSSETKIVASSVPVRSLIRGVTSRQKANWTEILFPLQVPIPVTIQQSRDTFVLTLYNTTAQTDTIRLSSNPFVTFLNWQQVEPGKVEYRFSLKSSQQWGYKLRYDGTTLVLSLRNPPQITPIKNQKSLTGVRILLDPGHGGPEDLGSRGPTGYPEKDVALITSKLVRSHLIQRGATVLMTREADVDLLPNDRAAMIQKMEPAIAISLHYNALPDDGDAINTKGVAAFWYHPQAHDLAAFLHDYLVKKLDRPSYGVFWNNLALTRPTVAPSVLLELGFMINPLEFEWITNPQAQQKLALTLADGITEWLVQNREPIANNH
;
A
#
# COMPACT_ATOMS: atom_id res chain seq x y z
N MET A 1 86.75 36.81 5.66
CA MET A 1 85.37 37.34 5.89
C MET A 1 84.82 37.74 4.52
N GLN A 2 84.40 36.77 3.71
CA GLN A 2 83.03 36.28 3.50
C GLN A 2 82.05 37.31 2.91
N ARG A 3 81.78 37.10 1.62
CA ARG A 3 80.72 37.69 0.78
C ARG A 3 79.41 36.91 1.04
N PHE A 4 78.27 37.59 1.16
CA PHE A 4 76.95 36.95 1.14
C PHE A 4 76.22 37.27 -0.16
N LEU A 5 75.93 36.23 -0.94
CA LEU A 5 75.00 36.19 -2.06
C LEU A 5 73.61 35.90 -1.51
N GLY A 6 72.60 36.70 -1.86
CA GLY A 6 71.19 36.39 -1.62
C GLY A 6 70.63 35.51 -2.73
N LEU A 7 70.11 34.33 -2.39
CA LEU A 7 69.30 33.48 -3.26
C LEU A 7 67.81 33.80 -3.04
N ALA A 8 67.10 34.15 -4.10
CA ALA A 8 65.64 34.21 -4.12
C ALA A 8 65.07 32.82 -4.41
N PHE A 9 64.21 32.30 -3.53
CA PHE A 9 63.49 31.05 -3.72
C PHE A 9 62.12 31.36 -4.38
N LEU A 10 61.93 30.89 -5.60
CA LEU A 10 60.66 30.95 -6.32
C LEU A 10 59.82 29.73 -5.89
N MET A 11 58.77 29.95 -5.09
CA MET A 11 57.87 28.90 -4.63
C MET A 11 56.77 28.67 -5.69
N VAL A 12 56.88 27.57 -6.44
CA VAL A 12 55.85 27.15 -7.40
C VAL A 12 54.71 26.48 -6.62
N LEU A 13 53.56 27.14 -6.55
CA LEU A 13 52.33 26.56 -6.00
C LEU A 13 51.72 25.60 -7.04
N LEU A 14 51.93 24.29 -6.87
CA LEU A 14 51.17 23.28 -7.61
C LEU A 14 49.74 23.23 -7.05
N VAL A 15 48.78 23.74 -7.82
CA VAL A 15 47.35 23.50 -7.57
C VAL A 15 47.05 22.05 -7.98
N ALA A 16 46.98 21.16 -7.00
CA ALA A 16 46.45 19.82 -7.21
C ALA A 16 44.95 19.91 -7.49
N LEU A 17 44.56 19.75 -8.75
CA LEU A 17 43.17 19.46 -9.11
C LEU A 17 42.81 18.11 -8.46
N PRO A 18 41.68 17.98 -7.75
CA PRO A 18 41.24 16.69 -7.26
C PRO A 18 40.94 15.83 -8.50
N THR A 19 41.77 14.81 -8.74
CA THR A 19 41.39 13.71 -9.61
C THR A 19 40.18 13.06 -8.96
N TRP A 20 39.00 13.22 -9.56
CA TRP A 20 37.83 12.42 -9.21
C TRP A 20 38.21 10.97 -9.47
N ALA A 21 38.49 10.21 -8.41
CA ALA A 21 38.75 8.78 -8.54
C ALA A 21 37.52 8.16 -9.20
N SER A 22 37.69 7.60 -10.40
CA SER A 22 36.62 6.91 -11.10
C SER A 22 36.13 5.77 -10.21
N GLN A 23 34.82 5.72 -9.95
CA GLN A 23 34.26 4.63 -9.13
C GLN A 23 34.64 3.29 -9.78
N PRO A 24 35.20 2.33 -9.02
CA PRO A 24 35.53 1.00 -9.54
C PRO A 24 34.25 0.27 -9.99
N LEU A 25 34.42 -0.89 -10.64
CA LEU A 25 33.29 -1.77 -10.94
C LEU A 25 32.54 -2.07 -9.65
N ALA A 26 31.25 -1.77 -9.62
CA ALA A 26 30.38 -1.97 -8.47
C ALA A 26 29.00 -2.46 -8.92
N VAL A 27 28.41 -3.31 -8.09
CA VAL A 27 27.03 -3.77 -8.22
C VAL A 27 26.27 -3.29 -6.98
N ALA A 28 25.25 -2.48 -7.20
CA ALA A 28 24.36 -1.97 -6.16
C ALA A 28 23.23 -2.96 -5.85
N TYR A 29 22.82 -3.77 -6.83
CA TYR A 29 21.80 -4.80 -6.69
C TYR A 29 22.04 -5.95 -7.67
N PRO A 30 21.78 -7.22 -7.30
CA PRO A 30 21.31 -7.67 -6.00
C PRO A 30 22.41 -7.62 -4.93
N PRO A 31 22.05 -7.64 -3.63
CA PRO A 31 23.03 -7.82 -2.56
C PRO A 31 23.72 -9.19 -2.66
N ALA A 32 24.80 -9.37 -1.90
CA ALA A 32 25.47 -10.67 -1.80
C ALA A 32 24.51 -11.74 -1.26
N ASP A 33 24.59 -12.96 -1.82
CA ASP A 33 23.78 -14.13 -1.44
C ASP A 33 22.25 -13.90 -1.53
N HIS A 34 21.81 -13.09 -2.49
CA HIS A 34 20.39 -12.77 -2.70
C HIS A 34 19.53 -14.01 -2.98
N GLN A 35 18.32 -14.02 -2.46
CA GLN A 35 17.36 -15.11 -2.65
C GLN A 35 16.06 -14.57 -3.22
N THR A 36 15.52 -15.26 -4.21
CA THR A 36 14.31 -14.82 -4.89
C THR A 36 13.47 -16.01 -5.36
N THR A 37 12.20 -15.80 -5.64
CA THR A 37 11.33 -16.76 -6.33
C THR A 37 11.17 -16.43 -7.81
N ALA A 38 11.60 -15.22 -8.21
CA ALA A 38 11.52 -14.72 -9.57
C ALA A 38 12.28 -15.62 -10.57
N ALA A 39 11.75 -15.69 -11.79
CA ALA A 39 12.37 -16.45 -12.88
C ALA A 39 13.55 -15.74 -13.54
N GLN A 40 13.82 -14.49 -13.15
CA GLN A 40 14.93 -13.68 -13.63
C GLN A 40 15.39 -12.73 -12.53
N ILE A 41 16.52 -12.06 -12.78
CA ILE A 41 17.06 -11.01 -11.91
C ILE A 41 17.81 -9.99 -12.77
N PHE A 42 17.71 -8.70 -12.43
CA PHE A 42 18.56 -7.66 -13.00
C PHE A 42 19.79 -7.39 -12.13
N LEU A 43 20.91 -7.04 -12.77
CA LEU A 43 22.14 -6.62 -12.10
C LEU A 43 22.33 -5.11 -12.28
N ILE A 44 22.06 -4.32 -11.24
CA ILE A 44 22.20 -2.86 -11.26
C ILE A 44 23.58 -2.48 -10.75
N GLY A 45 24.33 -1.71 -11.53
CA GLY A 45 25.68 -1.33 -11.15
C GLY A 45 26.30 -0.26 -12.03
N THR A 46 27.56 0.04 -11.74
CA THR A 46 28.34 1.06 -12.44
C THR A 46 29.79 0.62 -12.62
N ALA A 47 30.44 1.17 -13.64
CA ALA A 47 31.89 1.06 -13.84
C ALA A 47 32.37 2.33 -14.56
N PRO A 48 33.69 2.61 -14.58
CA PRO A 48 34.21 3.76 -15.33
C PRO A 48 33.81 3.71 -16.82
N ILE A 49 33.63 4.89 -17.43
CA ILE A 49 33.11 5.04 -18.80
C ILE A 49 34.01 4.34 -19.83
N ALA A 50 35.33 4.44 -19.68
CA ALA A 50 36.29 3.79 -20.57
C ALA A 50 36.22 2.25 -20.44
N GLY A 51 36.46 1.50 -21.52
CA GLY A 51 36.49 0.03 -21.50
C GLY A 51 35.11 -0.64 -21.65
N SER A 52 35.04 -1.94 -21.36
CA SER A 52 33.81 -2.74 -21.43
C SER A 52 33.59 -3.50 -20.12
N VAL A 53 32.31 -3.71 -19.78
CA VAL A 53 31.91 -4.60 -18.69
C VAL A 53 31.32 -5.86 -19.32
N SER A 54 31.63 -7.02 -18.76
CA SER A 54 31.03 -8.29 -19.17
C SER A 54 30.46 -9.05 -17.99
N VAL A 55 29.40 -9.84 -18.23
CA VAL A 55 28.81 -10.77 -17.27
C VAL A 55 28.88 -12.17 -17.88
N ASN A 56 29.50 -13.12 -17.17
CA ASN A 56 29.72 -14.49 -17.66
C ASN A 56 30.38 -14.53 -19.06
N GLY A 57 31.29 -13.59 -19.33
CA GLY A 57 32.01 -13.47 -20.60
C GLY A 57 31.29 -12.71 -21.72
N GLN A 58 30.03 -12.31 -21.53
CA GLN A 58 29.27 -11.53 -22.50
C GLN A 58 29.32 -10.04 -22.16
N THR A 59 29.69 -9.19 -23.12
CA THR A 59 29.70 -7.73 -22.92
C THR A 59 28.27 -7.21 -22.74
N ILE A 60 28.09 -6.28 -21.81
CA ILE A 60 26.79 -5.66 -21.52
C ILE A 60 26.76 -4.19 -21.93
N ASP A 61 25.57 -3.71 -22.28
CA ASP A 61 25.33 -2.31 -22.59
C ASP A 61 25.37 -1.43 -21.34
N ARG A 62 25.80 -0.18 -21.51
CA ARG A 62 25.95 0.81 -20.44
C ARG A 62 25.45 2.18 -20.89
N SER A 63 24.98 2.97 -19.94
CA SER A 63 24.63 4.37 -20.15
C SER A 63 25.89 5.23 -20.42
N PRO A 64 25.73 6.50 -20.88
CA PRO A 64 26.85 7.41 -21.08
C PRO A 64 27.72 7.64 -19.84
N ALA A 65 27.14 7.60 -18.64
CA ALA A 65 27.89 7.69 -17.38
C ALA A 65 28.49 6.35 -16.90
N GLY A 66 28.31 5.26 -17.64
CA GLY A 66 28.88 3.94 -17.34
C GLY A 66 28.01 3.04 -16.47
N HIS A 67 26.72 3.37 -16.30
CA HIS A 67 25.77 2.59 -15.50
C HIS A 67 25.11 1.46 -16.31
N PHE A 68 24.72 0.38 -15.65
CA PHE A 68 24.10 -0.79 -16.27
C PHE A 68 23.02 -1.42 -15.39
N ALA A 69 22.06 -2.11 -16.03
CA ALA A 69 20.98 -2.85 -15.35
C ALA A 69 20.46 -4.09 -16.14
N PRO A 70 21.31 -4.94 -16.76
CA PRO A 70 20.85 -6.08 -17.57
C PRO A 70 20.10 -7.13 -16.73
N SER A 71 19.07 -7.73 -17.33
CA SER A 71 18.31 -8.86 -16.76
C SER A 71 18.81 -10.21 -17.26
N PHE A 72 18.81 -11.21 -16.39
CA PHE A 72 19.21 -12.59 -16.71
C PHE A 72 18.21 -13.60 -16.17
N PRO A 73 17.88 -14.67 -16.92
CA PRO A 73 17.03 -15.75 -16.43
C PRO A 73 17.72 -16.53 -15.31
N LEU A 74 16.91 -17.01 -14.36
CA LEU A 74 17.34 -17.82 -13.23
C LEU A 74 16.84 -19.26 -13.35
N GLN A 75 17.77 -20.20 -13.21
CA GLN A 75 17.46 -21.61 -12.96
C GLN A 75 17.08 -21.81 -11.49
N MET A 76 16.34 -22.87 -11.18
CA MET A 76 16.08 -23.26 -9.79
C MET A 76 17.40 -23.56 -9.07
N GLY A 77 17.54 -23.12 -7.81
CA GLY A 77 18.77 -23.27 -7.04
C GLY A 77 19.77 -22.13 -7.28
N GLU A 78 21.06 -22.43 -7.19
CA GLU A 78 22.13 -21.42 -7.26
C GLU A 78 22.44 -20.97 -8.69
N ASN A 79 22.55 -19.66 -8.89
CA ASN A 79 22.96 -19.01 -10.13
C ASN A 79 24.14 -18.09 -9.83
N LEU A 80 25.22 -18.19 -10.62
CA LEU A 80 26.45 -17.41 -10.44
C LEU A 80 26.66 -16.46 -11.61
N PHE A 81 26.96 -15.20 -11.29
CA PHE A 81 27.28 -14.15 -12.23
C PHE A 81 28.68 -13.60 -11.95
N LEU A 82 29.60 -13.78 -12.91
CA LEU A 82 30.94 -13.22 -12.88
C LEU A 82 30.98 -11.95 -13.72
N LEU A 83 31.06 -10.80 -13.06
CA LEU A 83 31.25 -9.50 -13.71
C LEU A 83 32.73 -9.20 -13.87
N ARG A 84 33.15 -8.71 -15.04
CA ARG A 84 34.53 -8.30 -15.32
C ARG A 84 34.61 -6.91 -15.90
N TYR A 85 35.58 -6.14 -15.43
CA TYR A 85 35.97 -4.84 -15.98
C TYR A 85 37.48 -4.68 -15.86
N GLN A 86 38.20 -4.67 -17.00
CA GLN A 86 39.66 -4.68 -17.01
C GLN A 86 40.22 -5.82 -16.14
N THR A 87 40.95 -5.51 -15.06
CA THR A 87 41.50 -6.49 -14.11
C THR A 87 40.59 -6.76 -12.91
N GLN A 88 39.42 -6.10 -12.82
CA GLN A 88 38.47 -6.27 -11.73
C GLN A 88 37.51 -7.41 -12.04
N GLU A 89 37.27 -8.25 -11.04
CA GLU A 89 36.28 -9.33 -11.08
C GLU A 89 35.36 -9.22 -9.87
N LEU A 90 34.05 -9.41 -10.08
CA LEU A 90 33.06 -9.45 -9.02
C LEU A 90 32.13 -10.66 -9.23
N ASN A 91 31.95 -11.47 -8.19
CA ASN A 91 31.05 -12.61 -8.20
C ASN A 91 29.76 -12.28 -7.45
N ILE A 92 28.62 -12.50 -8.10
CA ILE A 92 27.29 -12.35 -7.51
C ILE A 92 26.61 -13.72 -7.55
N LYS A 93 26.13 -14.17 -6.38
CA LYS A 93 25.34 -15.40 -6.25
C LYS A 93 23.89 -15.05 -5.98
N VAL A 94 22.99 -15.63 -6.77
CA VAL A 94 21.54 -15.52 -6.59
C VAL A 94 20.95 -16.92 -6.50
N THR A 95 20.17 -17.19 -5.46
CA THR A 95 19.49 -18.48 -5.27
C THR A 95 18.01 -18.33 -5.57
N ARG A 96 17.53 -19.00 -6.62
CA ARG A 96 16.10 -19.09 -6.92
C ARG A 96 15.44 -20.19 -6.10
N LYS A 97 14.43 -19.85 -5.33
CA LYS A 97 13.63 -20.74 -4.50
C LYS A 97 12.27 -21.05 -5.13
N SER A 98 11.71 -22.20 -4.75
CA SER A 98 10.35 -22.58 -5.12
C SER A 98 9.35 -21.85 -4.23
N THR A 99 8.22 -21.43 -4.78
CA THR A 99 7.05 -20.98 -4.01
C THR A 99 6.23 -22.14 -3.46
N GLU A 100 6.35 -23.32 -4.07
CA GLU A 100 5.63 -24.53 -3.67
C GLU A 100 6.43 -25.31 -2.62
N PRO A 101 5.82 -25.67 -1.48
CA PRO A 101 6.43 -26.60 -0.54
C PRO A 101 6.54 -27.98 -1.19
N ALA A 102 7.70 -28.62 -1.07
CA ALA A 102 7.89 -29.98 -1.59
C ALA A 102 7.02 -30.96 -0.79
N ALA A 103 6.38 -31.90 -1.50
CA ALA A 103 5.77 -33.05 -0.84
C ALA A 103 6.85 -33.81 -0.06
N PRO A 104 6.60 -34.18 1.20
CA PRO A 104 7.56 -34.95 1.97
C PRO A 104 7.77 -36.34 1.35
N GLU A 105 8.98 -36.88 1.51
CA GLU A 105 9.24 -38.29 1.23
C GLU A 105 8.85 -39.17 2.42
N GLY A 106 8.25 -40.33 2.15
CA GLY A 106 7.90 -41.30 3.19
C GLY A 106 6.68 -40.91 4.05
N LEU A 107 6.59 -41.45 5.27
CA LEU A 107 5.44 -41.29 6.15
C LEU A 107 5.54 -39.99 6.97
N ALA A 108 5.31 -38.85 6.34
CA ALA A 108 5.31 -37.54 7.00
C ALA A 108 4.34 -36.56 6.33
N PHE A 109 3.97 -35.51 7.07
CA PHE A 109 3.34 -34.32 6.51
C PHE A 109 4.41 -33.28 6.14
N GLY A 110 4.09 -32.43 5.16
CA GLY A 110 4.93 -31.29 4.80
C GLY A 110 5.04 -30.33 5.99
N GLN A 111 6.22 -29.70 6.13
CA GLN A 111 6.47 -28.76 7.20
C GLN A 111 5.44 -27.62 7.18
N ASP A 112 4.86 -27.31 8.35
CA ASP A 112 3.88 -26.24 8.55
C ASP A 112 2.66 -26.29 7.61
N SER A 113 2.31 -27.47 7.11
CA SER A 113 1.27 -27.64 6.08
C SER A 113 -0.13 -27.93 6.60
N LEU A 114 -0.28 -28.29 7.88
CA LEU A 114 -1.57 -28.67 8.47
C LEU A 114 -2.37 -27.44 8.86
N THR A 115 -3.64 -27.39 8.45
CA THR A 115 -4.57 -26.30 8.79
C THR A 115 -5.72 -26.78 9.68
N PRO A 116 -6.25 -25.93 10.57
CA PRO A 116 -5.92 -24.53 10.74
C PRO A 116 -4.59 -24.32 11.49
N ILE A 117 -3.82 -23.32 11.07
CA ILE A 117 -2.53 -22.94 11.68
C ILE A 117 -2.69 -22.13 12.99
N ALA A 118 -3.89 -21.65 13.26
CA ALA A 118 -4.27 -20.91 14.44
C ALA A 118 -5.71 -21.26 14.82
N ASP A 119 -6.13 -20.91 16.04
CA ASP A 119 -7.49 -21.16 16.50
C ASP A 119 -8.52 -20.49 15.58
N ILE A 120 -9.57 -21.23 15.21
CA ILE A 120 -10.67 -20.73 14.38
C ILE A 120 -12.01 -20.89 15.06
N ALA A 121 -12.87 -19.89 14.92
CA ALA A 121 -14.26 -19.96 15.35
C ALA A 121 -15.21 -19.70 14.17
N ARG A 122 -16.30 -20.47 14.11
CA ARG A 122 -17.34 -20.39 13.07
C ARG A 122 -18.73 -20.40 13.67
N LEU A 123 -19.73 -19.95 12.92
CA LEU A 123 -21.13 -20.17 13.28
C LEU A 123 -21.57 -21.60 12.92
N PRO A 124 -22.61 -22.14 13.58
CA PRO A 124 -23.20 -23.41 13.20
C PRO A 124 -23.59 -23.44 11.71
N GLY A 125 -23.29 -24.56 11.03
CA GLY A 125 -23.62 -24.78 9.62
C GLY A 125 -22.64 -24.17 8.62
N GLU A 126 -21.68 -23.36 9.07
CA GLU A 126 -20.56 -22.92 8.23
C GLU A 126 -19.57 -24.05 7.96
N LEU A 127 -18.81 -23.92 6.87
CA LEU A 127 -17.75 -24.85 6.54
C LEU A 127 -16.52 -24.59 7.40
N VAL A 128 -16.00 -25.69 7.96
CA VAL A 128 -14.66 -25.78 8.55
C VAL A 128 -13.79 -26.56 7.55
N CYS A 129 -12.76 -25.92 7.01
CA CYS A 129 -11.92 -26.48 5.97
C CYS A 129 -10.54 -26.84 6.51
N PHE A 130 -9.99 -27.92 5.97
CA PHE A 130 -8.72 -28.52 6.34
C PHE A 130 -7.89 -28.73 5.07
N GLY A 131 -6.59 -28.58 5.24
CA GLY A 131 -5.58 -28.71 4.21
C GLY A 131 -4.30 -29.33 4.77
N ALA A 132 -3.59 -30.11 3.96
CA ALA A 132 -2.31 -30.72 4.30
C ALA A 132 -1.45 -30.90 3.05
N ILE A 133 -0.14 -30.98 3.23
CA ILE A 133 0.80 -31.48 2.22
C ILE A 133 1.31 -32.85 2.67
N ALA A 134 1.21 -33.85 1.81
CA ALA A 134 1.54 -35.25 2.07
C ALA A 134 2.02 -35.96 0.78
N PRO A 135 2.58 -37.17 0.84
CA PRO A 135 2.98 -37.91 -0.37
C PRO A 135 1.82 -38.13 -1.34
N ILE A 136 2.09 -38.13 -2.66
CA ILE A 136 1.05 -38.16 -3.72
C ILE A 136 0.12 -39.39 -3.66
N ASN A 137 0.59 -40.52 -3.12
CA ASN A 137 -0.17 -41.76 -2.99
C ASN A 137 -0.73 -41.97 -1.57
N ALA A 138 -0.74 -40.93 -0.74
CA ALA A 138 -1.25 -41.02 0.62
C ALA A 138 -2.80 -41.03 0.65
N MET A 139 -3.35 -41.71 1.65
CA MET A 139 -4.69 -41.44 2.15
C MET A 139 -4.57 -40.48 3.33
N VAL A 140 -5.27 -39.35 3.25
CA VAL A 140 -5.26 -38.33 4.30
C VAL A 140 -6.68 -38.12 4.80
N SER A 141 -6.86 -38.11 6.12
CA SER A 141 -8.13 -37.76 6.75
C SER A 141 -7.89 -36.93 8.01
N VAL A 142 -8.91 -36.24 8.48
CA VAL A 142 -8.89 -35.44 9.70
C VAL A 142 -9.93 -35.99 10.65
N LYS A 143 -9.52 -36.37 11.85
CA LYS A 143 -10.43 -36.65 12.96
C LYS A 143 -10.67 -35.35 13.72
N LEU A 144 -11.92 -34.92 13.79
CA LEU A 144 -12.37 -33.77 14.59
C LEU A 144 -13.61 -34.19 15.38
N ALA A 145 -13.54 -34.06 16.71
CA ALA A 145 -14.49 -34.69 17.62
C ALA A 145 -14.71 -36.18 17.24
N ASP A 146 -15.95 -36.57 16.96
CA ASP A 146 -16.33 -37.94 16.60
C ASP A 146 -16.40 -38.20 15.08
N GLN A 147 -16.00 -37.22 14.26
CA GLN A 147 -16.05 -37.33 12.80
C GLN A 147 -14.68 -37.58 12.20
N ILE A 148 -14.63 -38.43 11.17
CA ILE A 148 -13.46 -38.63 10.31
C ILE A 148 -13.79 -38.05 8.93
N ILE A 149 -13.00 -37.07 8.52
CA ILE A 149 -13.22 -36.27 7.32
C ILE A 149 -12.14 -36.65 6.31
N PRO A 150 -12.46 -37.35 5.21
CA PRO A 150 -11.47 -37.67 4.18
C PRO A 150 -11.05 -36.40 3.44
N LEU A 151 -9.74 -36.21 3.23
CA LEU A 151 -9.22 -35.13 2.39
C LEU A 151 -8.93 -35.64 1.00
N GLN A 152 -9.28 -34.84 -0.01
CA GLN A 152 -9.07 -35.18 -1.41
C GLN A 152 -7.79 -34.52 -1.93
N ARG A 153 -7.02 -35.29 -2.69
CA ARG A 153 -5.84 -34.77 -3.38
C ARG A 153 -6.25 -33.73 -4.42
N GLN A 154 -5.55 -32.60 -4.42
CA GLN A 154 -5.73 -31.53 -5.39
C GLN A 154 -4.85 -31.81 -6.63
N THR A 155 -5.46 -31.93 -7.80
CA THR A 155 -4.77 -32.28 -9.05
C THR A 155 -4.39 -31.08 -9.91
N ALA A 156 -5.10 -29.97 -9.77
CA ALA A 156 -4.83 -28.72 -10.46
C ALA A 156 -4.86 -27.58 -9.45
N ILE A 157 -3.69 -27.05 -9.13
CA ILE A 157 -3.57 -25.90 -8.23
C ILE A 157 -3.26 -24.71 -9.09
N VAL A 158 -4.11 -23.70 -8.96
CA VAL A 158 -3.92 -22.44 -9.64
C VAL A 158 -3.39 -21.45 -8.62
N THR A 159 -2.18 -20.97 -8.85
CA THR A 159 -1.60 -19.88 -8.08
C THR A 159 -1.76 -18.58 -8.86
N LEU A 160 -2.05 -17.52 -8.13
CA LEU A 160 -2.07 -16.16 -8.67
C LEU A 160 -0.73 -15.50 -8.35
N PRO A 161 -0.16 -14.71 -9.26
CA PRO A 161 0.94 -13.81 -8.95
C PRO A 161 0.57 -12.86 -7.81
N GLU A 162 1.57 -12.28 -7.17
CA GLU A 162 1.36 -11.19 -6.22
C GLU A 162 0.65 -9.99 -6.88
N ASN A 163 -0.03 -9.17 -6.08
CA ASN A 163 -0.70 -7.96 -6.59
C ASN A 163 0.27 -7.00 -7.32
N SER A 164 1.55 -7.00 -6.93
CA SER A 164 2.63 -6.24 -7.58
C SER A 164 2.88 -6.68 -9.03
N GLY A 165 2.47 -7.90 -9.41
CA GLY A 165 2.59 -8.41 -10.78
C GLY A 165 1.87 -7.54 -11.83
N VAL A 166 0.89 -6.73 -11.44
CA VAL A 166 0.27 -5.74 -12.36
C VAL A 166 1.29 -4.71 -12.89
N LEU A 167 2.34 -4.41 -12.11
CA LEU A 167 3.40 -3.48 -12.47
C LEU A 167 4.34 -4.06 -13.55
N THR A 168 4.41 -5.38 -13.67
CA THR A 168 5.24 -6.10 -14.65
C THR A 168 4.41 -6.84 -15.70
N GLY A 169 3.07 -6.70 -15.68
CA GLY A 169 2.15 -7.41 -16.59
C GLY A 169 1.91 -8.88 -16.24
N LEU A 170 2.42 -9.35 -15.11
CA LEU A 170 2.27 -10.72 -14.61
C LEU A 170 0.99 -10.86 -13.79
N THR A 171 -0.15 -10.87 -14.48
CA THR A 171 -1.48 -11.01 -13.85
C THR A 171 -2.17 -12.34 -14.15
N GLN A 172 -1.55 -13.18 -14.99
CA GLN A 172 -2.14 -14.45 -15.40
C GLN A 172 -1.87 -15.54 -14.36
N PRO A 173 -2.86 -16.41 -14.09
CA PRO A 173 -2.67 -17.56 -13.21
C PRO A 173 -1.60 -18.50 -13.74
N SER A 174 -0.85 -19.14 -12.85
CA SER A 174 0.01 -20.27 -13.19
C SER A 174 -0.53 -21.55 -12.57
N SER A 175 -0.60 -22.62 -13.37
CA SER A 175 -0.98 -23.94 -12.89
C SER A 175 0.24 -24.70 -12.40
N ALA A 176 0.23 -25.12 -11.15
CA ALA A 176 1.13 -26.12 -10.63
C ALA A 176 0.42 -27.48 -10.58
N ASN A 177 1.16 -28.54 -10.90
CA ASN A 177 0.70 -29.90 -10.62
C ASN A 177 0.72 -30.06 -9.11
N GLY A 178 -0.46 -30.17 -8.47
CA GLY A 178 -0.62 -30.23 -7.02
C GLY A 178 0.13 -31.40 -6.39
N SER A 179 1.43 -31.24 -6.15
CA SER A 179 2.30 -32.28 -5.64
C SER A 179 2.00 -32.46 -4.17
N GLY A 180 1.07 -33.36 -3.88
CA GLY A 180 0.80 -33.78 -2.51
C GLY A 180 -0.10 -32.86 -1.69
N GLN A 181 -0.80 -31.89 -2.27
CA GLN A 181 -1.77 -31.09 -1.51
C GLN A 181 -3.11 -31.83 -1.38
N TYR A 182 -3.65 -31.87 -0.17
CA TYR A 182 -4.93 -32.49 0.18
C TYR A 182 -5.82 -31.46 0.86
N ALA A 183 -7.11 -31.44 0.53
CA ALA A 183 -8.07 -30.53 1.14
C ALA A 183 -9.45 -31.17 1.30
N GLY A 184 -10.23 -30.66 2.24
CA GLY A 184 -11.60 -31.09 2.51
C GLY A 184 -12.26 -30.19 3.54
N CYS A 185 -13.59 -30.14 3.53
CA CYS A 185 -14.34 -29.33 4.49
C CYS A 185 -15.50 -30.14 5.08
N VAL A 186 -15.91 -29.75 6.28
CA VAL A 186 -17.09 -30.30 6.96
C VAL A 186 -17.97 -29.18 7.46
N LYS A 187 -19.28 -29.42 7.58
CA LYS A 187 -20.15 -28.55 8.36
C LYS A 187 -20.21 -29.05 9.79
N ALA A 188 -20.08 -28.14 10.75
CA ALA A 188 -20.24 -28.47 12.15
C ALA A 188 -21.38 -27.63 12.74
N ASP A 189 -22.37 -28.32 13.31
CA ASP A 189 -23.58 -27.69 13.86
C ASP A 189 -23.55 -27.61 15.40
N ALA A 190 -22.84 -28.55 16.05
CA ALA A 190 -22.74 -28.60 17.50
C ALA A 190 -21.85 -27.48 18.03
N THR A 191 -22.42 -26.61 18.86
CA THR A 191 -21.72 -25.48 19.49
C THR A 191 -20.72 -25.94 20.54
N GLY A 192 -19.58 -25.25 20.67
CA GLY A 192 -18.54 -25.52 21.65
C GLY A 192 -17.15 -25.68 21.03
N GLU A 193 -16.18 -26.05 21.87
CA GLU A 193 -14.84 -26.44 21.41
C GLU A 193 -14.88 -27.86 20.83
N LEU A 194 -14.54 -27.99 19.55
CA LEU A 194 -14.40 -29.31 18.89
C LEU A 194 -13.01 -29.91 19.07
N GLY A 195 -12.07 -29.12 19.60
CA GLY A 195 -10.70 -29.51 19.91
C GLY A 195 -9.72 -29.28 18.76
N GLN A 196 -8.54 -29.89 18.88
CA GLN A 196 -7.49 -29.85 17.85
C GLN A 196 -7.74 -30.95 16.81
N PRO A 197 -7.88 -30.61 15.51
CA PRO A 197 -7.98 -31.60 14.44
C PRO A 197 -6.77 -32.55 14.45
N GLN A 198 -7.03 -33.86 14.45
CA GLN A 198 -6.00 -34.89 14.36
C GLN A 198 -5.92 -35.40 12.93
N TYR A 199 -4.85 -35.05 12.22
CA TYR A 199 -4.59 -35.54 10.88
C TYR A 199 -4.07 -36.97 10.91
N LEU A 200 -4.67 -37.82 10.09
CA LEU A 200 -4.33 -39.23 9.93
C LEU A 200 -3.80 -39.44 8.52
N LEU A 201 -2.54 -39.85 8.44
CA LEU A 201 -1.84 -40.17 7.21
C LEU A 201 -1.70 -41.68 7.10
N ASN A 202 -2.05 -42.27 5.96
CA ASN A 202 -1.72 -43.65 5.63
C ASN A 202 -0.98 -43.71 4.29
N VAL A 203 0.18 -44.36 4.29
CA VAL A 203 1.01 -44.60 3.10
C VAL A 203 1.38 -46.08 3.09
N ASN A 204 0.92 -46.82 2.07
CA ASN A 204 1.22 -48.24 1.88
C ASN A 204 0.98 -49.11 3.14
N GLY A 205 -0.05 -48.81 3.93
CA GLY A 205 -0.41 -49.56 5.14
C GLY A 205 0.25 -49.06 6.43
N ALA A 206 1.28 -48.21 6.37
CA ALA A 206 1.84 -47.54 7.54
C ALA A 206 1.03 -46.27 7.86
N SER A 207 0.84 -45.96 9.15
CA SER A 207 0.00 -44.84 9.59
C SER A 207 0.72 -43.88 10.54
N LEU A 208 0.46 -42.57 10.39
CA LEU A 208 0.95 -41.49 11.25
C LEU A 208 -0.24 -40.61 11.66
N ALA A 209 -0.24 -40.15 12.91
CA ALA A 209 -1.17 -39.14 13.39
C ALA A 209 -0.41 -37.88 13.79
N GLN A 210 -0.92 -36.70 13.41
CA GLN A 210 -0.35 -35.41 13.77
C GLN A 210 -1.46 -34.40 14.05
N ALA A 211 -1.36 -33.67 15.16
CA ALA A 211 -2.30 -32.60 15.48
C ALA A 211 -2.07 -31.37 14.59
N ALA A 212 -3.15 -30.72 14.15
CA ALA A 212 -3.06 -29.37 13.61
C ALA A 212 -2.69 -28.37 14.73
N PRO A 213 -2.00 -27.25 14.42
CA PRO A 213 -1.64 -26.27 15.43
C PRO A 213 -2.86 -25.60 16.10
N GLY A 214 -3.88 -25.26 15.30
CA GLY A 214 -5.07 -24.54 15.74
C GLY A 214 -6.21 -25.43 16.21
N LYS A 215 -7.00 -24.93 17.15
CA LYS A 215 -8.28 -25.52 17.60
C LYS A 215 -9.46 -25.03 16.76
N VAL A 216 -10.53 -25.81 16.75
CA VAL A 216 -11.80 -25.45 16.11
C VAL A 216 -12.88 -25.21 17.17
N TYR A 217 -13.57 -24.09 17.05
CA TYR A 217 -14.71 -23.72 17.88
C TYR A 217 -15.94 -23.43 17.02
N ILE A 218 -17.12 -23.85 17.49
CA ILE A 218 -18.41 -23.46 16.93
C ILE A 218 -19.11 -22.55 17.93
N LEU A 219 -19.29 -21.29 17.55
CA LEU A 219 -19.87 -20.25 18.39
C LEU A 219 -21.34 -20.54 18.67
N ALA A 220 -21.79 -20.28 19.90
CA ALA A 220 -23.20 -20.36 20.25
C ALA A 220 -23.92 -19.06 19.82
N PRO A 221 -24.91 -19.09 18.89
CA PRO A 221 -25.56 -17.88 18.39
C PRO A 221 -26.25 -17.03 19.46
N ALA A 222 -26.69 -17.66 20.57
CA ALA A 222 -27.32 -16.98 21.70
C ALA A 222 -26.31 -16.32 22.67
N GLN A 223 -25.00 -16.52 22.47
CA GLN A 223 -23.94 -16.06 23.37
C GLN A 223 -22.79 -15.38 22.60
N LEU A 224 -23.09 -14.78 21.44
CA LEU A 224 -22.07 -14.09 20.66
C LEU A 224 -21.56 -12.84 21.39
N GLU A 225 -20.25 -12.69 21.39
CA GLU A 225 -19.60 -11.52 21.96
C GLU A 225 -19.79 -10.28 21.08
N VAL A 226 -19.70 -9.10 21.68
CA VAL A 226 -19.69 -7.83 20.96
C VAL A 226 -18.30 -7.21 21.05
N ALA A 227 -17.72 -6.88 19.90
CA ALA A 227 -16.48 -6.13 19.83
C ALA A 227 -16.77 -4.63 19.70
N GLU A 228 -16.11 -3.81 20.51
CA GLU A 228 -16.06 -2.36 20.35
C GLU A 228 -14.69 -1.93 19.82
N VAL A 229 -14.67 -1.18 18.72
CA VAL A 229 -13.44 -0.65 18.12
C VAL A 229 -12.81 0.37 19.06
N ARG A 230 -11.54 0.14 19.44
CA ARG A 230 -10.77 1.06 20.32
C ARG A 230 -9.78 1.95 19.57
N ALA A 231 -9.35 1.50 18.38
CA ALA A 231 -8.52 2.31 17.49
C ALA A 231 -9.30 3.53 16.98
N ASP A 232 -8.63 4.65 16.72
CA ASP A 232 -9.28 5.86 16.21
C ASP A 232 -9.94 5.63 14.84
N GLN A 233 -9.33 4.75 14.04
CA GLN A 233 -9.82 4.25 12.74
C GLN A 233 -9.48 2.76 12.63
N GLY A 234 -10.38 1.87 13.08
CA GLY A 234 -10.18 0.41 13.07
C GLY A 234 -10.06 -0.15 11.65
N VAL A 235 -9.06 -1.00 11.41
CA VAL A 235 -8.72 -1.47 10.06
C VAL A 235 -9.47 -2.75 9.73
N ALA A 236 -10.67 -2.58 9.18
CA ALA A 236 -11.45 -3.71 8.69
C ALA A 236 -10.98 -4.20 7.30
N ARG A 237 -11.15 -5.50 7.03
CA ARG A 237 -10.71 -6.18 5.80
C ARG A 237 -11.71 -7.20 5.31
N THR A 238 -11.56 -7.65 4.06
CA THR A 238 -12.40 -8.68 3.45
C THR A 238 -12.11 -10.10 3.92
N GLY A 239 -11.05 -10.30 4.72
CA GLY A 239 -10.63 -11.61 5.23
C GLY A 239 -9.63 -11.49 6.37
N ALA A 240 -9.27 -12.64 6.97
CA ALA A 240 -8.51 -12.77 8.21
C ALA A 240 -6.99 -12.68 8.05
N SER A 241 -6.48 -11.72 7.29
CA SER A 241 -5.04 -11.44 7.16
C SER A 241 -4.79 -10.04 6.60
N THR A 242 -3.53 -9.62 6.60
CA THR A 242 -3.13 -8.36 5.96
C THR A 242 -3.15 -8.38 4.44
N ASP A 243 -3.25 -9.57 3.83
CA ASP A 243 -3.25 -9.77 2.38
C ASP A 243 -4.63 -9.48 1.77
N TYR A 244 -5.68 -9.56 2.59
CA TYR A 244 -7.03 -9.22 2.18
C TYR A 244 -7.23 -7.71 2.06
N SER A 245 -8.09 -7.33 1.12
CA SER A 245 -8.39 -5.93 0.82
C SER A 245 -8.95 -5.19 2.04
N ARG A 246 -8.57 -3.92 2.19
CA ARG A 246 -9.10 -3.04 3.24
C ARG A 246 -10.53 -2.60 2.90
N LEU A 247 -11.36 -2.53 3.92
CA LEU A 247 -12.70 -1.93 3.88
C LEU A 247 -12.65 -0.51 4.45
N THR A 248 -13.78 0.20 4.44
CA THR A 248 -13.91 1.49 5.12
C THR A 248 -13.47 1.35 6.58
N PRO A 249 -12.51 2.18 7.05
CA PRO A 249 -12.09 2.14 8.45
C PRO A 249 -13.27 2.42 9.39
N LEU A 250 -13.38 1.61 10.44
CA LEU A 250 -14.45 1.73 11.42
C LEU A 250 -14.09 2.81 12.45
N PRO A 251 -14.92 3.83 12.68
CA PRO A 251 -14.62 4.83 13.69
C PRO A 251 -14.59 4.23 15.10
N LYS A 252 -13.73 4.77 15.96
CA LYS A 252 -13.70 4.42 17.38
C LYS A 252 -15.08 4.41 18.01
N GLY A 253 -15.34 3.41 18.86
CA GLY A 253 -16.62 3.21 19.52
C GLY A 253 -17.61 2.36 18.71
N THR A 254 -17.36 2.09 17.42
CA THR A 254 -18.17 1.17 16.61
C THR A 254 -18.31 -0.17 17.31
N ARG A 255 -19.54 -0.67 17.44
CA ARG A 255 -19.85 -1.98 18.01
C ARG A 255 -20.40 -2.92 16.95
N ALA A 256 -19.97 -4.17 16.99
CA ALA A 256 -20.48 -5.23 16.12
C ALA A 256 -20.41 -6.57 16.83
N THR A 257 -21.34 -7.45 16.51
CA THR A 257 -21.33 -8.84 17.02
C THR A 257 -20.20 -9.61 16.35
N VAL A 258 -19.43 -10.38 17.12
CA VAL A 258 -18.39 -11.27 16.61
C VAL A 258 -19.04 -12.56 16.12
N THR A 259 -18.89 -12.86 14.83
CA THR A 259 -19.49 -14.03 14.17
C THR A 259 -18.45 -15.07 13.76
N GLY A 260 -17.17 -14.83 14.02
CA GLY A 260 -16.11 -15.76 13.71
C GLY A 260 -14.75 -15.25 14.15
N GLN A 261 -13.77 -16.14 14.17
CA GLN A 261 -12.39 -15.83 14.50
C GLN A 261 -11.43 -16.69 13.68
N GLU A 262 -10.28 -16.12 13.33
CA GLU A 262 -9.12 -16.83 12.77
C GLU A 262 -7.86 -16.22 13.35
N GLY A 263 -7.22 -16.93 14.28
CA GLY A 263 -6.11 -16.42 15.07
C GLY A 263 -6.48 -15.10 15.76
N GLU A 264 -5.78 -14.03 15.42
CA GLU A 264 -6.01 -12.69 15.97
C GLU A 264 -7.11 -11.89 15.25
N TRP A 265 -7.76 -12.44 14.23
CA TRP A 265 -8.76 -11.72 13.44
C TRP A 265 -10.19 -12.09 13.86
N LEU A 266 -11.00 -11.07 14.12
CA LEU A 266 -12.42 -11.21 14.45
C LEU A 266 -13.27 -10.88 13.23
N ARG A 267 -14.19 -11.76 12.85
CA ARG A 267 -15.22 -11.47 11.85
C ARG A 267 -16.39 -10.79 12.52
N LEU A 268 -16.75 -9.61 12.04
CA LEU A 268 -17.89 -8.84 12.52
C LEU A 268 -19.16 -9.19 11.73
N ASP A 269 -20.33 -9.01 12.34
CA ASP A 269 -21.65 -9.35 11.75
C ASP A 269 -21.99 -8.63 10.43
N TYR A 270 -21.31 -7.54 10.10
CA TYR A 270 -21.41 -6.88 8.79
C TYR A 270 -20.52 -7.50 7.68
N GLY A 271 -19.71 -8.52 8.02
CA GLY A 271 -18.87 -9.29 7.11
C GLY A 271 -17.37 -8.93 7.12
N GLY A 272 -16.99 -7.78 7.68
CA GLY A 272 -15.59 -7.36 7.75
C GLY A 272 -14.80 -8.03 8.88
N TRP A 273 -13.50 -8.22 8.65
CA TRP A 273 -12.55 -8.76 9.62
C TRP A 273 -11.67 -7.66 10.21
N ILE A 274 -11.44 -7.69 11.52
CA ILE A 274 -10.61 -6.70 12.22
C ILE A 274 -9.67 -7.42 13.20
N LYS A 275 -8.47 -6.88 13.43
CA LYS A 275 -7.58 -7.43 14.45
C LYS A 275 -8.18 -7.26 15.84
N SER A 276 -8.12 -8.30 16.67
CA SER A 276 -8.58 -8.28 18.06
C SER A 276 -7.89 -7.16 18.86
N SER A 277 -6.61 -6.88 18.57
CA SER A 277 -5.84 -5.79 19.16
C SER A 277 -6.33 -4.38 18.80
N GLU A 278 -7.23 -4.22 17.82
CA GLU A 278 -7.90 -2.95 17.50
C GLU A 278 -9.29 -2.84 18.17
N THR A 279 -9.68 -3.83 18.95
CA THR A 279 -10.99 -3.93 19.60
C THR A 279 -10.86 -4.18 21.11
N LYS A 280 -12.00 -4.14 21.79
CA LYS A 280 -12.19 -4.71 23.13
C LYS A 280 -13.54 -5.45 23.13
N ILE A 281 -13.60 -6.59 23.82
CA ILE A 281 -14.86 -7.30 24.01
C ILE A 281 -15.71 -6.57 25.05
N VAL A 282 -16.99 -6.40 24.75
CA VAL A 282 -17.99 -5.78 25.61
C VAL A 282 -19.06 -6.82 25.87
N ALA A 283 -19.32 -7.10 27.16
CA ALA A 283 -20.40 -8.00 27.55
C ALA A 283 -21.75 -7.44 27.07
N SER A 284 -22.44 -8.21 26.23
CA SER A 284 -23.80 -7.91 25.76
C SER A 284 -24.54 -9.23 25.62
N SER A 285 -25.79 -9.27 26.07
CA SER A 285 -26.69 -10.41 25.86
C SER A 285 -27.59 -10.24 24.64
N VAL A 286 -27.46 -9.11 23.93
CA VAL A 286 -28.27 -8.79 22.75
C VAL A 286 -27.39 -8.43 21.55
N PRO A 287 -27.78 -8.84 20.32
CA PRO A 287 -27.12 -8.42 19.10
C PRO A 287 -27.12 -6.89 18.96
N VAL A 288 -26.04 -6.34 18.39
CA VAL A 288 -25.95 -4.89 18.14
C VAL A 288 -26.99 -4.49 17.10
N ARG A 289 -27.91 -3.59 17.46
CA ARG A 289 -28.91 -3.00 16.58
C ARG A 289 -29.10 -1.52 16.91
N SER A 290 -29.49 -0.73 15.92
CA SER A 290 -29.75 0.69 16.09
C SER A 290 -30.96 1.15 15.28
N LEU A 291 -31.71 2.10 15.81
CA LEU A 291 -32.71 2.87 15.07
C LEU A 291 -32.14 4.22 14.67
N ILE A 292 -32.57 4.72 13.52
CA ILE A 292 -32.35 6.10 13.07
C ILE A 292 -33.68 6.76 12.73
N ARG A 293 -33.89 8.00 13.21
CA ARG A 293 -35.17 8.73 13.06
C ARG A 293 -35.09 10.02 12.26
N GLY A 294 -33.90 10.57 12.10
CA GLY A 294 -33.71 11.83 11.41
C GLY A 294 -32.25 12.08 11.11
N VAL A 295 -32.01 12.98 10.16
CA VAL A 295 -30.67 13.41 9.77
C VAL A 295 -30.65 14.92 9.73
N THR A 296 -29.62 15.51 10.30
CA THR A 296 -29.40 16.97 10.26
C THR A 296 -28.02 17.27 9.70
N SER A 297 -27.79 18.51 9.27
CA SER A 297 -26.45 18.95 8.90
C SER A 297 -26.11 20.32 9.48
N ARG A 298 -24.81 20.60 9.61
CA ARG A 298 -24.27 21.91 9.99
C ARG A 298 -22.96 22.20 9.26
N GLN A 299 -22.63 23.48 9.13
CA GLN A 299 -21.31 23.90 8.66
C GLN A 299 -20.36 24.03 9.86
N LYS A 300 -19.13 23.55 9.69
CA LYS A 300 -18.06 23.67 10.70
C LYS A 300 -16.73 23.93 10.00
N ALA A 301 -16.27 25.18 10.05
CA ALA A 301 -15.07 25.62 9.33
C ALA A 301 -15.15 25.25 7.83
N ASN A 302 -14.18 24.49 7.31
CA ASN A 302 -14.12 24.01 5.93
C ASN A 302 -14.80 22.64 5.71
N TRP A 303 -15.66 22.21 6.64
CA TRP A 303 -16.38 20.95 6.58
C TRP A 303 -17.90 21.15 6.64
N THR A 304 -18.62 20.37 5.85
CA THR A 304 -20.03 20.08 6.08
C THR A 304 -20.13 18.84 6.96
N GLU A 305 -20.69 18.97 8.17
CA GLU A 305 -21.01 17.82 9.02
C GLU A 305 -22.47 17.40 8.82
N ILE A 306 -22.69 16.12 8.53
CA ILE A 306 -24.00 15.46 8.50
C ILE A 306 -24.07 14.51 9.69
N LEU A 307 -25.13 14.65 10.48
CA LEU A 307 -25.30 13.98 11.76
C LEU A 307 -26.39 12.92 11.64
N PHE A 308 -26.05 11.70 12.03
CA PHE A 308 -26.93 10.54 12.06
C PHE A 308 -27.06 10.06 13.51
N PRO A 309 -28.02 10.60 14.29
CA PRO A 309 -28.30 10.11 15.63
C PRO A 309 -28.74 8.64 15.58
N LEU A 310 -28.05 7.83 16.37
CA LEU A 310 -28.24 6.38 16.46
C LEU A 310 -28.38 6.00 17.94
N GLN A 311 -28.89 4.80 18.22
CA GLN A 311 -28.94 4.27 19.59
C GLN A 311 -27.61 3.66 20.02
N VAL A 312 -26.85 3.12 19.07
CA VAL A 312 -25.54 2.50 19.29
C VAL A 312 -24.63 2.84 18.10
N PRO A 313 -23.32 3.05 18.30
CA PRO A 313 -22.36 3.15 17.20
C PRO A 313 -22.28 1.83 16.42
N ILE A 314 -22.50 1.87 15.11
CA ILE A 314 -22.60 0.69 14.24
C ILE A 314 -21.52 0.69 13.14
N PRO A 315 -21.28 -0.45 12.46
CA PRO A 315 -20.37 -0.50 11.32
C PRO A 315 -20.89 0.33 10.15
N VAL A 316 -19.97 0.88 9.36
CA VAL A 316 -20.30 1.73 8.21
C VAL A 316 -19.40 1.42 7.02
N THR A 317 -19.94 1.64 5.82
CA THR A 317 -19.17 1.61 4.56
C THR A 317 -19.38 2.91 3.80
N ILE A 318 -18.30 3.41 3.18
CA ILE A 318 -18.32 4.52 2.23
C ILE A 318 -18.05 4.00 0.83
N GLN A 319 -18.84 4.47 -0.14
CA GLN A 319 -18.54 4.34 -1.56
C GLN A 319 -18.54 5.73 -2.19
N GLN A 320 -17.41 6.10 -2.80
CA GLN A 320 -17.26 7.33 -3.57
C GLN A 320 -17.35 7.01 -5.06
N SER A 321 -18.02 7.89 -5.80
CA SER A 321 -17.88 8.04 -7.25
C SER A 321 -17.40 9.46 -7.55
N ARG A 322 -17.52 9.96 -8.78
CA ARG A 322 -17.19 11.36 -9.12
C ARG A 322 -18.10 12.35 -8.40
N ASP A 323 -19.39 12.27 -8.66
CA ASP A 323 -20.41 13.21 -8.17
C ASP A 323 -21.30 12.65 -7.06
N THR A 324 -21.08 11.39 -6.67
CA THR A 324 -21.91 10.67 -5.72
C THR A 324 -21.08 10.18 -4.54
N PHE A 325 -21.64 10.29 -3.34
CA PHE A 325 -21.09 9.74 -2.11
C PHE A 325 -22.17 8.89 -1.42
N VAL A 326 -21.86 7.65 -1.07
CA VAL A 326 -22.81 6.74 -0.43
C VAL A 326 -22.27 6.34 0.93
N LEU A 327 -23.09 6.52 1.97
CA LEU A 327 -22.87 6.01 3.31
C LEU A 327 -23.86 4.88 3.57
N THR A 328 -23.35 3.70 3.90
CA THR A 328 -24.14 2.56 4.37
C THR A 328 -23.99 2.43 5.88
N LEU A 329 -25.11 2.38 6.60
CA LEU A 329 -25.19 2.05 8.01
C LEU A 329 -25.63 0.58 8.15
N TYR A 330 -24.81 -0.24 8.78
CA TYR A 330 -25.16 -1.63 9.10
C TYR A 330 -25.85 -1.72 10.46
N ASN A 331 -26.46 -2.87 10.74
CA ASN A 331 -27.24 -3.14 11.94
C ASN A 331 -28.29 -2.05 12.27
N THR A 332 -28.79 -1.36 11.25
CA THR A 332 -29.65 -0.18 11.41
C THR A 332 -31.00 -0.39 10.75
N THR A 333 -32.06 0.00 11.45
CA THR A 333 -33.42 0.07 10.89
C THR A 333 -33.87 1.53 10.87
N ALA A 334 -34.37 1.97 9.72
CA ALA A 334 -34.83 3.34 9.55
C ALA A 334 -36.25 3.51 10.09
N GLN A 335 -36.43 4.54 10.92
CA GLN A 335 -37.69 5.19 11.26
C GLN A 335 -37.60 6.68 10.86
N THR A 336 -36.95 6.93 9.72
CA THR A 336 -36.58 8.28 9.29
C THR A 336 -37.76 8.97 8.61
N ASP A 337 -38.43 9.87 9.32
CA ASP A 337 -39.56 10.63 8.78
C ASP A 337 -39.18 12.03 8.30
N THR A 338 -38.06 12.58 8.78
CA THR A 338 -37.66 13.96 8.45
C THR A 338 -36.14 14.09 8.38
N ILE A 339 -35.67 14.72 7.30
CA ILE A 339 -34.27 15.09 7.10
C ILE A 339 -34.20 16.60 6.89
N ARG A 340 -33.32 17.26 7.64
CA ARG A 340 -33.05 18.69 7.48
C ARG A 340 -31.59 18.91 7.10
N LEU A 341 -31.36 19.18 5.83
CA LEU A 341 -30.07 19.69 5.39
C LEU A 341 -30.06 21.23 5.52
N SER A 342 -29.06 21.76 6.20
CA SER A 342 -28.71 23.18 6.12
C SER A 342 -28.41 23.55 4.68
N SER A 343 -28.68 24.80 4.26
CA SER A 343 -28.26 25.31 2.95
C SER A 343 -26.76 25.09 2.77
N ASN A 344 -26.40 24.08 1.98
CA ASN A 344 -25.03 23.63 1.84
C ASN A 344 -24.61 23.77 0.37
N PRO A 345 -23.51 24.49 0.07
CA PRO A 345 -23.04 24.57 -1.28
C PRO A 345 -22.44 23.27 -1.82
N PHE A 346 -22.10 22.27 -1.00
CA PHE A 346 -21.44 21.06 -1.52
C PHE A 346 -22.41 19.91 -1.87
N VAL A 347 -23.44 19.67 -1.06
CA VAL A 347 -24.45 18.61 -1.28
C VAL A 347 -25.67 19.21 -1.99
N THR A 348 -26.03 18.70 -3.17
CA THR A 348 -27.22 19.14 -3.93
C THR A 348 -28.47 18.39 -3.54
N PHE A 349 -28.34 17.09 -3.29
CA PHE A 349 -29.45 16.19 -3.07
C PHE A 349 -29.03 15.05 -2.16
N LEU A 350 -29.96 14.59 -1.33
CA LEU A 350 -29.80 13.42 -0.49
C LEU A 350 -31.03 12.54 -0.66
N ASN A 351 -30.80 11.28 -1.01
CA ASN A 351 -31.79 10.22 -0.96
C ASN A 351 -31.36 9.15 0.03
N TRP A 352 -32.30 8.43 0.61
CA TRP A 352 -32.03 7.29 1.48
C TRP A 352 -32.97 6.13 1.20
N GLN A 353 -32.52 4.93 1.53
CA GLN A 353 -33.33 3.71 1.41
C GLN A 353 -32.92 2.66 2.44
N GLN A 354 -33.88 1.88 2.92
CA GLN A 354 -33.59 0.65 3.66
C GLN A 354 -33.43 -0.49 2.66
N VAL A 355 -32.18 -0.83 2.33
CA VAL A 355 -31.89 -1.86 1.31
C VAL A 355 -32.12 -3.28 1.83
N GLU A 356 -31.91 -3.50 3.12
CA GLU A 356 -32.15 -4.77 3.83
C GLU A 356 -32.63 -4.45 5.27
N PRO A 357 -33.26 -5.40 6.00
CA PRO A 357 -33.81 -5.13 7.34
C PRO A 357 -32.83 -4.52 8.36
N GLY A 358 -31.53 -4.76 8.20
CA GLY A 358 -30.47 -4.18 9.03
C GLY A 358 -29.51 -3.25 8.31
N LYS A 359 -29.85 -2.75 7.11
CA LYS A 359 -28.92 -1.97 6.29
C LYS A 359 -29.63 -0.78 5.65
N VAL A 360 -29.15 0.42 5.97
CA VAL A 360 -29.69 1.69 5.46
C VAL A 360 -28.63 2.40 4.65
N GLU A 361 -28.97 2.87 3.46
CA GLU A 361 -28.08 3.64 2.61
C GLU A 361 -28.53 5.08 2.49
N TYR A 362 -27.57 6.01 2.56
CA TYR A 362 -27.73 7.43 2.30
C TYR A 362 -26.84 7.81 1.11
N ARG A 363 -27.46 8.31 0.04
CA ARG A 363 -26.80 8.70 -1.20
C ARG A 363 -26.84 10.21 -1.37
N PHE A 364 -25.67 10.83 -1.42
CA PHE A 364 -25.46 12.25 -1.60
C PHE A 364 -25.04 12.52 -3.05
N SER A 365 -25.76 13.40 -3.73
CA SER A 365 -25.29 14.04 -4.96
C SER A 365 -24.54 15.32 -4.60
N LEU A 366 -23.40 15.53 -5.24
CA LEU A 366 -22.49 16.64 -4.94
C LEU A 366 -22.53 17.69 -6.05
N LYS A 367 -22.23 18.95 -5.74
CA LYS A 367 -22.19 20.05 -6.73
C LYS A 367 -21.01 19.95 -7.70
N SER A 368 -19.91 19.34 -7.25
CA SER A 368 -18.69 19.20 -8.03
C SER A 368 -18.32 17.72 -8.12
N SER A 369 -17.74 17.34 -9.25
CA SER A 369 -17.11 16.03 -9.43
C SER A 369 -15.81 15.89 -8.63
N GLN A 370 -15.20 17.00 -8.20
CA GLN A 370 -14.01 16.97 -7.36
C GLN A 370 -14.39 16.94 -5.88
N GLN A 371 -14.12 15.81 -5.23
CA GLN A 371 -14.27 15.63 -3.78
C GLN A 371 -12.97 15.98 -3.06
N TRP A 372 -13.07 16.56 -1.86
CA TRP A 372 -11.90 17.09 -1.13
C TRP A 372 -11.55 16.34 0.15
N GLY A 373 -12.31 15.29 0.47
CA GLY A 373 -12.07 14.46 1.63
C GLY A 373 -13.32 14.20 2.47
N TYR A 374 -13.23 13.19 3.32
CA TYR A 374 -14.23 12.89 4.33
C TYR A 374 -13.62 12.41 5.65
N LYS A 375 -14.39 12.56 6.73
CA LYS A 375 -14.12 11.98 8.05
C LYS A 375 -15.36 11.28 8.58
N LEU A 376 -15.12 10.22 9.36
CA LEU A 376 -16.14 9.52 10.12
C LEU A 376 -15.70 9.46 11.58
N ARG A 377 -16.61 9.85 12.48
CA ARG A 377 -16.42 9.74 13.93
C ARG A 377 -17.77 9.59 14.61
N TYR A 378 -17.77 9.04 15.81
CA TYR A 378 -18.94 9.07 16.69
C TYR A 378 -18.83 10.23 17.70
N ASP A 379 -19.95 10.91 17.94
CA ASP A 379 -20.17 11.85 19.04
C ASP A 379 -21.24 11.27 19.97
N GLY A 380 -20.81 10.65 21.08
CA GLY A 380 -21.64 9.67 21.77
C GLY A 380 -22.05 8.55 20.82
N THR A 381 -23.33 8.44 20.52
CA THR A 381 -23.87 7.47 19.56
C THR A 381 -24.13 8.06 18.18
N THR A 382 -24.03 9.39 18.01
CA THR A 382 -24.30 10.05 16.73
C THR A 382 -23.13 9.85 15.79
N LEU A 383 -23.34 9.22 14.63
CA LEU A 383 -22.33 9.21 13.58
C LEU A 383 -22.27 10.61 12.95
N VAL A 384 -21.06 11.15 12.85
CA VAL A 384 -20.79 12.39 12.15
C VAL A 384 -19.97 12.10 10.91
N LEU A 385 -20.59 12.24 9.75
CA LEU A 385 -19.93 12.30 8.45
C LEU A 385 -19.52 13.74 8.18
N SER A 386 -18.23 14.01 8.13
CA SER A 386 -17.72 15.32 7.69
C SER A 386 -17.31 15.21 6.22
N LEU A 387 -17.96 15.95 5.33
CA LEU A 387 -17.54 16.10 3.93
C LEU A 387 -16.78 17.42 3.80
N ARG A 388 -15.61 17.38 3.16
CA ARG A 388 -14.78 18.57 3.05
C ARG A 388 -15.27 19.48 1.94
N ASN A 389 -15.40 20.76 2.25
CA ASN A 389 -15.72 21.77 1.26
C ASN A 389 -14.47 22.07 0.39
N PRO A 390 -14.63 22.47 -0.88
CA PRO A 390 -13.51 22.85 -1.73
C PRO A 390 -12.67 23.99 -1.12
N PRO A 391 -11.36 24.05 -1.41
CA PRO A 391 -10.51 25.14 -0.96
C PRO A 391 -10.95 26.45 -1.60
N GLN A 392 -11.04 27.49 -0.78
CA GLN A 392 -11.29 28.85 -1.22
C GLN A 392 -9.97 29.45 -1.72
N ILE A 393 -9.80 29.50 -3.04
CA ILE A 393 -8.60 30.07 -3.67
C ILE A 393 -8.97 31.43 -4.24
N THR A 394 -8.37 32.50 -3.73
CA THR A 394 -8.63 33.86 -4.24
C THR A 394 -7.78 34.12 -5.48
N PRO A 395 -8.38 34.23 -6.69
CA PRO A 395 -7.62 34.65 -7.86
C PRO A 395 -7.23 36.12 -7.71
N ILE A 396 -5.94 36.40 -7.56
CA ILE A 396 -5.42 37.75 -7.77
C ILE A 396 -5.28 37.94 -9.29
N LYS A 397 -5.80 39.05 -9.84
CA LYS A 397 -5.67 39.35 -11.28
C LYS A 397 -4.20 39.18 -11.71
N ASN A 398 -3.99 38.37 -12.74
CA ASN A 398 -2.68 38.05 -13.33
C ASN A 398 -1.68 37.29 -12.44
N GLN A 399 -2.12 36.65 -11.35
CA GLN A 399 -1.27 35.73 -10.56
C GLN A 399 -2.02 34.45 -10.20
N LYS A 400 -1.43 33.29 -10.53
CA LYS A 400 -1.86 31.98 -10.03
C LYS A 400 -1.44 31.85 -8.55
N SER A 401 -2.16 32.54 -7.66
CA SER A 401 -1.89 32.54 -6.22
C SER A 401 -2.50 31.32 -5.52
N LEU A 402 -1.74 30.76 -4.57
CA LEU A 402 -2.12 29.68 -3.66
C LEU A 402 -2.27 30.17 -2.21
N THR A 403 -2.41 31.49 -1.99
CA THR A 403 -2.65 32.05 -0.66
C THR A 403 -3.84 31.36 0.02
N GLY A 404 -3.65 30.93 1.27
CA GLY A 404 -4.66 30.21 2.05
C GLY A 404 -4.75 28.71 1.77
N VAL A 405 -4.02 28.19 0.78
CA VAL A 405 -3.96 26.75 0.50
C VAL A 405 -2.84 26.11 1.30
N ARG A 406 -3.17 25.02 2.00
CA ARG A 406 -2.21 24.17 2.70
C ARG A 406 -1.91 22.94 1.85
N ILE A 407 -0.65 22.68 1.53
CA ILE A 407 -0.24 21.52 0.72
C ILE A 407 0.73 20.70 1.55
N LEU A 408 0.52 19.39 1.64
CA LEU A 408 1.48 18.50 2.28
C LEU A 408 2.32 17.80 1.23
N LEU A 409 3.64 17.88 1.39
CA LEU A 409 4.61 17.09 0.63
C LEU A 409 5.18 16.02 1.56
N ASP A 410 5.20 14.79 1.09
CA ASP A 410 5.81 13.67 1.80
C ASP A 410 7.02 13.17 1.02
N PRO A 411 8.25 13.54 1.41
CA PRO A 411 9.44 12.95 0.81
C PRO A 411 9.55 11.49 1.23
N GLY A 412 9.50 10.58 0.26
CA GLY A 412 9.58 9.14 0.47
C GLY A 412 10.82 8.72 1.28
N HIS A 413 10.70 7.63 2.04
CA HIS A 413 11.81 7.02 2.79
C HIS A 413 12.47 7.96 3.82
N GLY A 414 13.67 7.65 4.29
CA GLY A 414 14.45 8.50 5.20
C GLY A 414 15.00 7.73 6.40
N GLY A 415 16.10 8.24 6.94
CA GLY A 415 16.84 7.62 8.02
C GLY A 415 17.81 6.52 7.55
N PRO A 416 18.61 5.96 8.46
CA PRO A 416 19.60 4.93 8.13
C PRO A 416 19.01 3.61 7.63
N GLU A 417 17.78 3.27 8.05
CA GLU A 417 17.18 1.96 7.78
C GLU A 417 16.34 1.95 6.50
N ASP A 418 15.71 3.07 6.15
CA ASP A 418 14.86 3.18 4.96
C ASP A 418 15.53 4.04 3.88
N LEU A 419 16.39 3.39 3.07
CA LEU A 419 17.09 4.02 1.95
C LEU A 419 16.19 4.27 0.73
N GLY A 420 15.05 3.58 0.66
CA GLY A 420 14.30 3.38 -0.58
C GLY A 420 15.08 2.60 -1.63
N SER A 421 14.70 2.77 -2.88
CA SER A 421 15.43 2.18 -4.00
C SER A 421 16.85 2.74 -4.13
N ARG A 422 17.76 1.97 -4.75
CA ARG A 422 19.16 2.37 -4.93
C ARG A 422 19.48 2.39 -6.42
N GLY A 423 20.10 3.48 -6.86
CA GLY A 423 20.57 3.58 -8.22
C GLY A 423 21.87 2.80 -8.47
N PRO A 424 22.36 2.78 -9.73
CA PRO A 424 23.61 2.17 -10.17
C PRO A 424 24.84 2.39 -9.28
N THR A 425 24.97 3.57 -8.66
CA THR A 425 26.10 3.92 -7.78
C THR A 425 25.86 3.58 -6.31
N GLY A 426 24.72 2.98 -5.98
CA GLY A 426 24.24 2.78 -4.62
C GLY A 426 23.58 4.00 -3.99
N TYR A 427 23.47 5.12 -4.72
CA TYR A 427 22.83 6.36 -4.26
C TYR A 427 21.35 6.11 -3.92
N PRO A 428 20.89 6.47 -2.71
CA PRO A 428 19.59 6.07 -2.22
C PRO A 428 18.49 7.07 -2.62
N GLU A 429 17.29 6.54 -2.87
CA GLU A 429 16.10 7.30 -3.22
C GLU A 429 15.73 8.35 -2.18
N LYS A 430 15.90 8.03 -0.88
CA LYS A 430 15.56 8.94 0.23
C LYS A 430 16.18 10.33 0.08
N ASP A 431 17.37 10.42 -0.52
CA ASP A 431 18.11 11.67 -0.66
C ASP A 431 17.50 12.52 -1.78
N VAL A 432 17.30 11.93 -2.96
CA VAL A 432 16.73 12.64 -4.11
C VAL A 432 15.25 12.99 -3.89
N ALA A 433 14.48 12.13 -3.22
CA ALA A 433 13.12 12.43 -2.80
C ALA A 433 13.07 13.67 -1.88
N LEU A 434 13.99 13.78 -0.92
CA LEU A 434 14.08 14.95 -0.03
C LEU A 434 14.48 16.22 -0.78
N ILE A 435 15.48 16.13 -1.66
CA ILE A 435 15.96 17.25 -2.47
C ILE A 435 14.82 17.79 -3.34
N THR A 436 14.21 16.94 -4.16
CA THR A 436 13.11 17.32 -5.05
C THR A 436 11.94 17.91 -4.26
N SER A 437 11.56 17.30 -3.14
CA SER A 437 10.48 17.83 -2.30
C SER A 437 10.77 19.23 -1.74
N LYS A 438 12.01 19.53 -1.32
CA LYS A 438 12.40 20.86 -0.85
C LYS A 438 12.38 21.91 -1.97
N LEU A 439 12.72 21.51 -3.20
CA LEU A 439 12.62 22.38 -4.37
C LEU A 439 11.15 22.68 -4.72
N VAL A 440 10.29 21.65 -4.74
CA VAL A 440 8.84 21.81 -4.96
C VAL A 440 8.23 22.71 -3.88
N ARG A 441 8.59 22.49 -2.60
CA ARG A 441 8.20 23.35 -1.48
C ARG A 441 8.55 24.81 -1.74
N SER A 442 9.78 25.09 -2.15
CA SER A 442 10.26 26.46 -2.39
C SER A 442 9.42 27.15 -3.46
N HIS A 443 9.12 26.46 -4.55
CA HIS A 443 8.27 26.98 -5.62
C HIS A 443 6.80 27.17 -5.19
N LEU A 444 6.23 26.28 -4.38
CA LEU A 444 4.87 26.43 -3.87
C LEU A 444 4.75 27.59 -2.87
N ILE A 445 5.76 27.79 -2.00
CA ILE A 445 5.81 28.93 -1.07
C ILE A 445 5.89 30.26 -1.84
N GLN A 446 6.68 30.33 -2.92
CA GLN A 446 6.74 31.52 -3.79
C GLN A 446 5.37 31.87 -4.41
N ARG A 447 4.48 30.88 -4.56
CA ARG A 447 3.10 31.06 -5.04
C ARG A 447 2.10 31.34 -3.91
N GLY A 448 2.56 31.47 -2.66
CA GLY A 448 1.75 31.81 -1.49
C GLY A 448 1.15 30.63 -0.72
N ALA A 449 1.45 29.38 -1.11
CA ALA A 449 0.97 28.20 -0.39
C ALA A 449 1.65 28.07 0.99
N THR A 450 0.92 27.54 1.96
CA THR A 450 1.51 26.98 3.18
C THR A 450 1.91 25.54 2.89
N VAL A 451 3.21 25.25 2.86
CA VAL A 451 3.71 23.90 2.58
C VAL A 451 4.12 23.21 3.86
N LEU A 452 3.53 22.05 4.11
CA LEU A 452 3.84 21.14 5.21
C LEU A 452 4.70 20.00 4.65
N MET A 453 5.69 19.55 5.41
CA MET A 453 6.48 18.37 5.05
C MET A 453 6.38 17.31 6.14
N THR A 454 6.31 16.03 5.76
CA THR A 454 6.37 14.93 6.74
C THR A 454 7.75 14.84 7.38
N ARG A 455 8.82 15.07 6.59
CA ARG A 455 10.19 15.25 7.05
C ARG A 455 10.89 16.39 6.31
N GLU A 456 11.75 17.12 7.02
CA GLU A 456 12.64 18.13 6.44
C GLU A 456 14.12 17.73 6.51
N ALA A 457 14.43 16.57 7.09
CA ALA A 457 15.76 16.02 7.26
C ALA A 457 15.79 14.51 6.92
N ASP A 458 16.97 13.91 6.97
CA ASP A 458 17.15 12.47 6.85
C ASP A 458 16.83 11.79 8.20
N VAL A 459 15.57 11.39 8.38
CA VAL A 459 15.04 10.78 9.61
C VAL A 459 14.09 9.65 9.25
N ASP A 460 14.09 8.59 10.07
CA ASP A 460 13.13 7.50 9.92
C ASP A 460 11.72 7.98 10.28
N LEU A 461 10.74 7.66 9.44
CA LEU A 461 9.33 7.88 9.70
C LEU A 461 8.51 6.75 9.11
N LEU A 462 7.76 6.06 9.97
CA LEU A 462 6.94 4.94 9.54
C LEU A 462 5.76 5.41 8.67
N PRO A 463 5.29 4.59 7.72
CA PRO A 463 4.19 4.95 6.84
C PRO A 463 2.90 5.37 7.58
N ASN A 464 2.62 4.75 8.74
CA ASN A 464 1.45 5.09 9.55
C ASN A 464 1.58 6.47 10.21
N ASP A 465 2.78 6.89 10.61
CA ASP A 465 3.01 8.20 11.22
C ASP A 465 2.78 9.31 10.19
N ARG A 466 3.27 9.10 8.96
CA ARG A 466 3.05 10.03 7.84
C ARG A 466 1.56 10.17 7.49
N ALA A 467 0.83 9.04 7.45
CA ALA A 467 -0.62 9.06 7.25
C ALA A 467 -1.35 9.77 8.40
N ALA A 468 -0.91 9.58 9.65
CA ALA A 468 -1.44 10.29 10.80
C ALA A 468 -1.18 11.80 10.73
N MET A 469 -0.02 12.23 10.22
CA MET A 469 0.25 13.64 9.94
C MET A 469 -0.74 14.22 8.93
N ILE A 470 -1.04 13.51 7.83
CA ILE A 470 -2.04 13.96 6.85
C ILE A 470 -3.42 14.10 7.50
N GLN A 471 -3.86 13.09 8.28
CA GLN A 471 -5.13 13.13 9.01
C GLN A 471 -5.20 14.30 10.01
N LYS A 472 -4.12 14.57 10.73
CA LYS A 472 -4.05 15.65 11.73
C LYS A 472 -3.97 17.03 11.09
N MET A 473 -3.18 17.17 10.03
CA MET A 473 -2.91 18.45 9.41
C MET A 473 -4.05 18.89 8.48
N GLU A 474 -4.80 17.96 7.89
CA GLU A 474 -5.88 18.24 6.95
C GLU A 474 -5.44 19.22 5.82
N PRO A 475 -4.37 18.91 5.06
CA PRO A 475 -3.92 19.74 3.94
C PRO A 475 -4.94 19.70 2.80
N ALA A 476 -5.03 20.71 1.93
CA ALA A 476 -5.94 20.71 0.78
C ALA A 476 -5.70 19.51 -0.15
N ILE A 477 -4.43 19.16 -0.36
CA ILE A 477 -3.96 17.93 -1.02
C ILE A 477 -2.71 17.42 -0.31
N ALA A 478 -2.45 16.13 -0.41
CA ALA A 478 -1.20 15.49 0.03
C ALA A 478 -0.52 14.79 -1.15
N ILE A 479 0.78 15.00 -1.30
CA ILE A 479 1.57 14.45 -2.40
C ILE A 479 2.81 13.79 -1.83
N SER A 480 2.90 12.49 -1.94
CA SER A 480 4.11 11.72 -1.64
C SER A 480 4.99 11.64 -2.89
N LEU A 481 6.28 11.91 -2.74
CA LEU A 481 7.25 12.00 -3.84
C LEU A 481 8.31 10.90 -3.69
N HIS A 482 8.37 10.04 -4.70
CA HIS A 482 9.20 8.85 -4.76
C HIS A 482 9.88 8.70 -6.13
N TYR A 483 10.82 7.76 -6.20
CA TYR A 483 11.40 7.29 -7.45
C TYR A 483 11.43 5.77 -7.49
N ASN A 484 10.99 5.21 -8.60
CA ASN A 484 10.50 3.84 -8.67
C ASN A 484 11.65 2.81 -8.75
N ALA A 485 11.28 1.58 -8.44
CA ALA A 485 12.04 0.37 -8.75
C ALA A 485 11.07 -0.76 -9.11
N LEU A 486 11.61 -1.86 -9.60
CA LEU A 486 10.82 -3.04 -9.96
C LEU A 486 11.11 -4.20 -9.02
N PRO A 487 10.16 -5.15 -8.86
CA PRO A 487 10.46 -6.46 -8.31
C PRO A 487 11.48 -7.21 -9.20
N ASP A 488 12.10 -8.27 -8.66
CA ASP A 488 13.19 -9.03 -9.30
C ASP A 488 12.88 -9.55 -10.71
N ASP A 489 11.62 -9.84 -10.99
CA ASP A 489 11.14 -10.31 -12.29
C ASP A 489 10.87 -9.18 -13.29
N GLY A 490 11.22 -7.93 -12.96
CA GLY A 490 11.09 -6.77 -13.83
C GLY A 490 12.19 -6.64 -14.90
N ASP A 491 11.98 -5.67 -15.80
CA ASP A 491 12.95 -5.25 -16.82
C ASP A 491 13.41 -3.82 -16.54
N ALA A 492 14.54 -3.69 -15.85
CA ALA A 492 15.07 -2.39 -15.41
C ALA A 492 15.53 -1.48 -16.56
N ILE A 493 15.96 -2.05 -17.70
CA ILE A 493 16.44 -1.28 -18.85
C ILE A 493 15.26 -0.71 -19.64
N ASN A 494 14.23 -1.52 -19.87
CA ASN A 494 13.12 -1.13 -20.74
C ASN A 494 11.98 -0.44 -20.00
N THR A 495 11.94 -0.54 -18.67
CA THR A 495 10.94 0.17 -17.85
C THR A 495 11.46 1.52 -17.39
N LYS A 496 10.66 2.55 -17.64
CA LYS A 496 10.99 3.95 -17.35
C LYS A 496 9.74 4.83 -17.32
N GLY A 497 9.88 6.01 -16.72
CA GLY A 497 8.88 7.06 -16.80
C GLY A 497 8.20 7.41 -15.49
N VAL A 498 7.28 8.37 -15.60
CA VAL A 498 6.51 8.90 -14.45
C VAL A 498 5.31 8.00 -14.18
N ALA A 499 5.01 7.78 -12.90
CA ALA A 499 3.80 7.11 -12.45
C ALA A 499 3.05 7.92 -11.39
N ALA A 500 1.75 7.68 -11.29
CA ALA A 500 0.95 8.20 -10.18
C ALA A 500 0.06 7.11 -9.57
N PHE A 501 -0.02 7.11 -8.24
CA PHE A 501 -0.80 6.16 -7.47
C PHE A 501 -1.89 6.87 -6.67
N TRP A 502 -3.08 6.28 -6.64
CA TRP A 502 -4.23 6.75 -5.89
C TRP A 502 -4.96 5.57 -5.23
N TYR A 503 -5.84 5.86 -4.27
CA TYR A 503 -6.65 4.84 -3.59
C TYR A 503 -8.13 5.23 -3.51
N HIS A 504 -8.41 6.42 -3.00
CA HIS A 504 -9.77 6.95 -2.96
C HIS A 504 -10.12 7.66 -4.28
N PRO A 505 -11.34 7.50 -4.83
CA PRO A 505 -11.77 8.17 -6.05
C PRO A 505 -11.58 9.70 -6.05
N GLN A 506 -11.63 10.34 -4.87
CA GLN A 506 -11.34 11.77 -4.71
C GLN A 506 -9.93 12.20 -5.16
N ALA A 507 -8.99 11.27 -5.27
CA ALA A 507 -7.59 11.51 -5.65
C ALA A 507 -7.27 11.07 -7.09
N HIS A 508 -8.18 10.37 -7.78
CA HIS A 508 -7.93 9.85 -9.13
C HIS A 508 -7.62 10.98 -10.13
N ASP A 509 -8.48 11.99 -10.21
CA ASP A 509 -8.33 13.07 -11.20
C ASP A 509 -7.10 13.94 -10.92
N LEU A 510 -6.68 14.05 -9.64
CA LEU A 510 -5.40 14.67 -9.26
C LEU A 510 -4.21 13.84 -9.75
N ALA A 511 -4.24 12.52 -9.52
CA ALA A 511 -3.16 11.61 -9.93
C ALA A 511 -2.98 11.61 -11.45
N ALA A 512 -4.08 11.45 -12.19
CA ALA A 512 -4.06 11.45 -13.66
C ALA A 512 -3.57 12.80 -14.22
N PHE A 513 -4.09 13.91 -13.68
CA PHE A 513 -3.66 15.24 -14.13
C PHE A 513 -2.16 15.46 -13.91
N LEU A 514 -1.65 15.21 -12.70
CA LEU A 514 -0.23 15.46 -12.40
C LEU A 514 0.69 14.55 -13.21
N HIS A 515 0.33 13.28 -13.38
CA HIS A 515 1.04 12.36 -14.26
C HIS A 515 1.14 12.91 -15.69
N ASP A 516 0.01 13.18 -16.34
CA ASP A 516 -0.02 13.62 -17.74
C ASP A 516 0.67 14.98 -17.93
N TYR A 517 0.51 15.87 -16.94
CA TYR A 517 1.16 17.17 -16.93
C TYR A 517 2.68 17.02 -16.91
N LEU A 518 3.24 16.19 -16.03
CA LEU A 518 4.67 15.95 -15.94
C LEU A 518 5.22 15.27 -17.19
N VAL A 519 4.58 14.19 -17.65
CA VAL A 519 4.93 13.46 -18.89
C VAL A 519 5.06 14.43 -20.06
N LYS A 520 4.03 15.26 -20.29
CA LYS A 520 3.98 16.19 -21.41
C LYS A 520 4.98 17.35 -21.28
N LYS A 521 5.09 17.96 -20.10
CA LYS A 521 5.90 19.19 -19.91
C LYS A 521 7.40 18.91 -19.79
N LEU A 522 7.76 17.70 -19.34
CA LEU A 522 9.15 17.30 -19.20
C LEU A 522 9.64 16.42 -20.36
N ASP A 523 8.76 16.04 -21.29
CA ASP A 523 9.06 15.10 -22.37
C ASP A 523 9.62 13.78 -21.82
N ARG A 524 8.87 13.20 -20.87
CA ARG A 524 9.24 11.96 -20.17
C ARG A 524 8.32 10.82 -20.57
N PRO A 525 8.80 9.56 -20.56
CA PRO A 525 7.93 8.42 -20.75
C PRO A 525 6.82 8.36 -19.69
N SER A 526 5.68 7.84 -20.08
CA SER A 526 4.56 7.50 -19.19
C SER A 526 4.73 6.07 -18.73
N TYR A 527 4.75 5.83 -17.42
CA TYR A 527 4.60 4.48 -16.86
C TYR A 527 3.13 4.19 -16.53
N GLY A 528 2.38 5.18 -16.04
CA GLY A 528 0.92 5.11 -15.93
C GLY A 528 0.33 5.62 -14.62
N VAL A 529 -0.99 5.47 -14.51
CA VAL A 529 -1.78 5.87 -13.34
C VAL A 529 -2.45 4.64 -12.75
N PHE A 530 -2.15 4.34 -11.49
CA PHE A 530 -2.49 3.07 -10.86
C PHE A 530 -3.34 3.26 -9.60
N TRP A 531 -4.34 2.40 -9.42
CA TRP A 531 -4.95 2.23 -8.11
C TRP A 531 -4.05 1.34 -7.25
N ASN A 532 -3.73 1.76 -6.02
CA ASN A 532 -2.91 0.94 -5.12
C ASN A 532 -3.16 1.27 -3.63
N ASN A 533 -3.11 0.23 -2.79
CA ASN A 533 -3.31 0.28 -1.33
C ASN A 533 -2.03 0.74 -0.60
N LEU A 534 -1.51 1.91 -0.98
CA LEU A 534 -0.31 2.52 -0.36
C LEU A 534 -0.70 3.37 0.85
N ALA A 535 0.17 3.42 1.87
CA ALA A 535 -0.14 4.12 3.12
C ALA A 535 -0.48 5.60 2.93
N LEU A 536 0.21 6.26 2.01
CA LEU A 536 0.06 7.68 1.75
C LEU A 536 -1.10 8.01 0.81
N THR A 537 -1.67 7.03 0.10
CA THR A 537 -2.86 7.24 -0.74
C THR A 537 -4.17 7.01 0.04
N ARG A 538 -4.09 6.31 1.18
CA ARG A 538 -5.22 5.97 2.05
C ARG A 538 -5.85 7.09 2.90
N PRO A 539 -5.19 8.21 3.24
CA PRO A 539 -5.84 9.25 4.04
C PRO A 539 -7.12 9.76 3.39
N THR A 540 -8.20 9.84 4.15
CA THR A 540 -9.52 10.21 3.63
C THR A 540 -9.75 11.72 3.68
N VAL A 541 -9.02 12.47 4.52
CA VAL A 541 -9.27 13.91 4.74
C VAL A 541 -8.88 14.82 3.58
N ALA A 542 -8.13 14.30 2.61
CA ALA A 542 -7.64 15.06 1.46
C ALA A 542 -7.42 14.13 0.25
N PRO A 543 -7.55 14.62 -1.00
CA PRO A 543 -6.95 13.98 -2.15
C PRO A 543 -5.46 13.74 -1.88
N SER A 544 -5.08 12.48 -1.82
CA SER A 544 -3.75 12.02 -1.44
C SER A 544 -3.22 11.12 -2.55
N VAL A 545 -2.11 11.51 -3.16
CA VAL A 545 -1.48 10.80 -4.27
C VAL A 545 -0.01 10.50 -3.95
N LEU A 546 0.52 9.45 -4.55
CA LEU A 546 1.95 9.15 -4.55
C LEU A 546 2.44 9.24 -5.99
N LEU A 547 3.52 9.98 -6.22
CA LEU A 547 4.13 10.15 -7.53
C LEU A 547 5.48 9.45 -7.56
N GLU A 548 5.66 8.58 -8.54
CA GLU A 548 6.96 8.04 -8.91
C GLU A 548 7.50 8.87 -10.06
N LEU A 549 8.58 9.63 -9.83
CA LEU A 549 9.03 10.66 -10.76
C LEU A 549 10.01 10.14 -11.84
N GLY A 550 10.31 8.84 -11.81
CA GLY A 550 11.24 8.10 -12.67
C GLY A 550 11.79 6.88 -11.93
N PHE A 551 12.44 5.94 -12.62
CA PHE A 551 12.99 4.72 -12.00
C PHE A 551 14.47 4.91 -11.61
N MET A 552 14.78 4.78 -10.32
CA MET A 552 16.17 4.84 -9.81
C MET A 552 17.06 3.76 -10.41
N ILE A 553 16.47 2.59 -10.70
CA ILE A 553 17.17 1.42 -11.19
C ILE A 553 17.50 1.49 -12.69
N ASN A 554 16.84 2.38 -13.44
CA ASN A 554 17.09 2.54 -14.87
C ASN A 554 18.33 3.42 -15.08
N PRO A 555 19.40 2.94 -15.74
CA PRO A 555 20.66 3.68 -15.90
C PRO A 555 20.50 5.08 -16.49
N LEU A 556 19.63 5.25 -17.48
CA LEU A 556 19.41 6.54 -18.16
C LEU A 556 18.51 7.47 -17.36
N GLU A 557 17.50 6.92 -16.66
CA GLU A 557 16.70 7.76 -15.76
C GLU A 557 17.51 8.21 -14.56
N PHE A 558 18.38 7.36 -13.99
CA PHE A 558 19.22 7.70 -12.85
C PHE A 558 20.12 8.92 -13.12
N GLU A 559 20.73 9.01 -14.31
CA GLU A 559 21.49 10.19 -14.72
C GLU A 559 20.64 11.47 -14.73
N TRP A 560 19.38 11.38 -15.16
CA TRP A 560 18.44 12.50 -15.14
C TRP A 560 17.95 12.83 -13.72
N ILE A 561 17.62 11.81 -12.93
CA ILE A 561 17.12 11.93 -11.55
C ILE A 561 18.15 12.63 -10.65
N THR A 562 19.44 12.32 -10.83
CA THR A 562 20.54 12.88 -10.02
C THR A 562 21.10 14.18 -10.57
N ASN A 563 20.65 14.64 -11.74
CA ASN A 563 21.10 15.90 -12.34
C ASN A 563 20.42 17.11 -11.65
N PRO A 564 21.19 18.04 -11.05
CA PRO A 564 20.61 19.17 -10.32
C PRO A 564 19.72 20.09 -11.17
N GLN A 565 20.05 20.31 -12.45
CA GLN A 565 19.27 21.13 -13.36
C GLN A 565 17.93 20.45 -13.73
N ALA A 566 17.96 19.13 -13.92
CA ALA A 566 16.75 18.34 -14.13
C ALA A 566 15.83 18.35 -12.91
N GLN A 567 16.39 18.21 -11.69
CA GLN A 567 15.64 18.30 -10.43
C GLN A 567 14.93 19.66 -10.28
N GLN A 568 15.61 20.76 -10.60
CA GLN A 568 15.00 22.11 -10.60
C GLN A 568 13.86 22.22 -11.61
N LYS A 569 14.07 21.74 -12.85
CA LYS A 569 13.04 21.77 -13.89
C LYS A 569 11.83 20.93 -13.51
N LEU A 570 12.05 19.72 -12.97
CA LEU A 570 11.01 18.84 -12.45
C LEU A 570 10.22 19.52 -11.32
N ALA A 571 10.92 20.07 -10.34
CA ALA A 571 10.30 20.72 -9.18
C ALA A 571 9.43 21.93 -9.57
N LEU A 572 9.95 22.79 -10.47
CA LEU A 572 9.20 23.91 -11.01
C LEU A 572 7.95 23.43 -11.75
N THR A 573 8.10 22.43 -12.63
CA THR A 573 7.00 21.90 -13.44
C THR A 573 5.92 21.26 -12.57
N LEU A 574 6.30 20.51 -11.54
CA LEU A 574 5.36 19.92 -10.59
C LEU A 574 4.62 21.00 -9.81
N ALA A 575 5.32 22.03 -9.32
CA ALA A 575 4.67 23.17 -8.65
C ALA A 575 3.68 23.90 -9.57
N ASP A 576 3.99 24.05 -10.86
CA ASP A 576 3.06 24.59 -11.86
C ASP A 576 1.83 23.72 -12.06
N GLY A 577 2.01 22.39 -12.19
CA GLY A 577 0.91 21.44 -12.33
C GLY A 577 -0.02 21.45 -11.12
N ILE A 578 0.53 21.39 -9.91
CA ILE A 578 -0.23 21.50 -8.65
C ILE A 578 -1.04 22.80 -8.62
N THR A 579 -0.41 23.91 -8.97
CA THR A 579 -1.06 25.22 -8.98
C THR A 579 -2.20 25.27 -9.98
N GLU A 580 -1.98 24.76 -11.18
CA GLU A 580 -2.99 24.74 -12.24
C GLU A 580 -4.21 23.90 -11.87
N TRP A 581 -3.98 22.69 -11.35
CA TRP A 581 -5.06 21.80 -10.93
C TRP A 581 -5.92 22.40 -9.82
N LEU A 582 -5.27 22.98 -8.80
CA LEU A 582 -5.97 23.63 -7.68
C LEU A 582 -6.81 24.82 -8.15
N VAL A 583 -6.27 25.66 -9.04
CA VAL A 583 -6.97 26.81 -9.60
C VAL A 583 -8.17 26.41 -10.45
N GLN A 584 -8.08 25.30 -11.19
CA GLN A 584 -9.18 24.77 -12.02
C GLN A 584 -10.31 24.16 -11.18
N ASN A 585 -10.00 23.54 -10.04
CA ASN A 585 -10.97 22.78 -9.23
C ASN A 585 -11.50 23.52 -7.99
N ARG A 586 -11.19 24.82 -7.83
CA ARG A 586 -11.67 25.64 -6.71
C ARG A 586 -13.18 25.87 -6.76
N GLU A 587 -13.77 26.19 -5.62
CA GLU A 587 -15.10 26.81 -5.61
C GLU A 587 -14.99 28.28 -6.04
N PRO A 588 -15.88 28.78 -6.93
CA PRO A 588 -15.96 30.21 -7.21
C PRO A 588 -16.29 30.98 -5.93
N ILE A 589 -15.53 32.03 -5.60
CA ILE A 589 -15.93 32.94 -4.53
C ILE A 589 -17.26 33.54 -4.93
N ALA A 590 -18.31 33.27 -4.15
CA ALA A 590 -19.61 33.90 -4.36
C ALA A 590 -19.40 35.42 -4.28
N ASN A 591 -19.67 36.13 -5.37
CA ASN A 591 -19.77 37.58 -5.33
C ASN A 591 -21.00 37.90 -4.46
N ASN A 592 -20.76 38.23 -3.19
CA ASN A 592 -21.77 38.84 -2.34
C ASN A 592 -22.05 40.23 -2.92
N HIS A 593 -23.10 40.34 -3.72
CA HIS A 593 -23.75 41.61 -4.05
C HIS A 593 -25.01 41.76 -3.20
#